data_AF-A0A1S3QLJ9-F1
#
_entry.id   AF-A0A1S3QLJ9-F1
#
_cell.length_a   1.000
_cell.length_b   1.000
_cell.length_c   1.000
_cell.angle_alpha   90.00
_cell.angle_beta   90.00
_cell.angle_gamma   90.00
#
_symmetry.space_group_name_H-M   'P 1'
#
loop_
_entity.id
_entity.type
_entity.pdbx_description
1 polymer ?
#
loop_
_entity_poly.entity_id
_entity_poly.type
_entity_poly.pdbx_seq_one_letter_code
_entity_poly.pdbx_strand_id
1 'polypeptide(L)'
;MESFPAVASRVLQEFRALLQHSPSPLGRTHMLQIITVNMFTIHNAQSRGVDGEVRSVLQEQTTALGLAMFSLLVQRCTELLRDTPAEPIPEEEREEGEEGMVRVSAFPLDLRELLPSVKVWSDWMLGHPSQWNPPPCRIDCSLGVWRSLADLCNVLARVDHGEAPLYKADGDGGEGDEELRLLLLEEDRLLAGFVPLLAAPQEPCYVDCTGDTVIAADCKRVTVLKYFLEAL
;
A
#
# COMPACT_ATOMS: atom_id res chain seq x y z
N MET A 1 -22.63 16.53 10.13
CA MET A 1 -22.26 15.11 9.97
C MET A 1 -23.45 14.20 9.62
N GLU A 2 -24.70 14.66 9.69
CA GLU A 2 -25.88 13.81 9.44
C GLU A 2 -25.96 13.26 8.01
N SER A 3 -25.53 14.03 7.01
CA SER A 3 -25.47 13.59 5.61
C SER A 3 -24.22 12.80 5.24
N PHE A 4 -23.24 12.69 6.16
CA PHE A 4 -21.95 12.06 5.87
C PHE A 4 -22.09 10.61 5.39
N PRO A 5 -22.90 9.72 6.00
CA PRO A 5 -23.02 8.33 5.55
C PRO A 5 -23.49 8.21 4.08
N ALA A 6 -24.44 9.05 3.66
CA ALA A 6 -24.94 9.04 2.29
C ALA A 6 -23.87 9.51 1.29
N VAL A 7 -23.13 10.57 1.63
CA VAL A 7 -22.03 11.08 0.80
C VAL A 7 -20.88 10.07 0.75
N ALA A 8 -20.49 9.47 1.88
CA ALA A 8 -19.46 8.45 1.97
C ALA A 8 -19.81 7.23 1.10
N SER A 9 -21.06 6.74 1.17
CA SER A 9 -21.51 5.65 0.31
C SER A 9 -21.38 5.99 -1.17
N ARG A 10 -21.74 7.22 -1.56
CA ARG A 10 -21.62 7.68 -2.95
C ARG A 10 -20.16 7.79 -3.39
N VAL A 11 -19.29 8.36 -2.55
CA VAL A 11 -17.84 8.42 -2.80
C VAL A 11 -17.27 7.03 -3.03
N LEU A 12 -17.62 6.04 -2.20
CA LEU A 12 -17.13 4.67 -2.36
C LEU A 12 -17.62 4.01 -3.66
N GLN A 13 -18.87 4.27 -4.06
CA GLN A 13 -19.42 3.75 -5.32
C GLN A 13 -18.72 4.36 -6.53
N GLU A 14 -18.58 5.69 -6.57
CA GLU A 14 -17.92 6.40 -7.66
C GLU A 14 -16.43 6.07 -7.71
N PHE A 15 -15.75 6.00 -6.56
CA PHE A 15 -14.35 5.62 -6.48
C PHE A 15 -14.12 4.19 -6.97
N ARG A 16 -14.97 3.23 -6.57
CA ARG A 16 -14.92 1.86 -7.10
C ARG A 16 -15.07 1.85 -8.63
N ALA A 17 -16.01 2.62 -9.18
CA ALA A 17 -16.19 2.69 -10.62
C ALA A 17 -14.95 3.26 -11.33
N LEU A 18 -14.36 4.33 -10.78
CA LEU A 18 -13.15 4.95 -11.31
C LEU A 18 -11.95 3.99 -11.34
N LEU A 19 -11.79 3.15 -10.31
CA LEU A 19 -10.70 2.17 -10.22
C LEU A 19 -10.79 1.04 -11.26
N GLN A 20 -11.97 0.80 -11.84
CA GLN A 20 -12.19 -0.27 -12.81
C GLN A 20 -11.87 0.16 -14.26
N HIS A 21 -11.57 1.45 -14.50
CA HIS A 21 -11.17 1.93 -15.82
C HIS A 21 -9.67 1.69 -16.09
N SER A 22 -9.36 1.24 -17.31
CA SER A 22 -8.01 1.06 -17.83
C SER A 22 -7.87 1.83 -19.16
N PRO A 23 -7.01 2.86 -19.27
CA PRO A 23 -6.10 3.35 -18.23
C PRO A 23 -6.85 4.09 -17.10
N SER A 24 -6.20 4.20 -15.93
CA SER A 24 -6.75 4.89 -14.77
C SER A 24 -7.06 6.38 -15.06
N PRO A 25 -8.29 6.85 -14.81
CA PRO A 25 -8.65 8.26 -14.98
C PRO A 25 -8.04 9.16 -13.90
N LEU A 26 -7.61 8.59 -12.78
CA LEU A 26 -7.01 9.32 -11.66
C LEU A 26 -5.48 9.41 -11.81
N GLY A 27 -4.85 8.34 -12.29
CA GLY A 27 -3.39 8.21 -12.36
C GLY A 27 -2.72 8.24 -10.97
N ARG A 28 -1.39 8.07 -10.96
CA ARG A 28 -0.57 7.98 -9.73
C ARG A 28 -0.69 9.21 -8.83
N THR A 29 -0.59 10.42 -9.40
CA THR A 29 -0.51 11.67 -8.63
C THR A 29 -1.82 11.99 -7.91
N HIS A 30 -2.96 11.92 -8.60
CA HIS A 30 -4.24 12.21 -7.94
C HIS A 30 -4.58 11.14 -6.90
N MET A 31 -4.19 9.88 -7.13
CA MET A 31 -4.39 8.83 -6.13
C MET A 31 -3.63 9.12 -4.83
N LEU A 32 -2.36 9.52 -4.94
CA LEU A 32 -1.56 9.94 -3.79
C LEU A 32 -2.17 11.15 -3.08
N GLN A 33 -2.68 12.13 -3.82
CA GLN A 33 -3.35 13.30 -3.24
C GLN A 33 -4.62 12.91 -2.47
N ILE A 34 -5.45 12.01 -3.01
CA ILE A 34 -6.66 11.51 -2.35
C ILE A 34 -6.29 10.85 -1.01
N ILE A 35 -5.30 9.96 -1.02
CA ILE A 35 -4.81 9.28 0.18
C ILE A 35 -4.21 10.28 1.19
N THR A 36 -3.49 11.29 0.72
CA THR A 36 -2.96 12.38 1.54
C THR A 36 -4.07 13.17 2.23
N VAL A 37 -5.13 13.51 1.50
CA VAL A 37 -6.31 14.21 2.05
C VAL A 37 -7.00 13.36 3.11
N ASN A 38 -7.13 12.05 2.89
CA ASN A 38 -7.71 11.14 3.87
C ASN A 38 -6.90 11.12 5.17
N MET A 39 -5.58 10.91 5.09
CA MET A 39 -4.68 10.94 6.25
C MET A 39 -4.72 12.28 6.98
N PHE A 40 -4.67 13.40 6.24
CA PHE A 40 -4.75 14.73 6.81
C PHE A 40 -6.08 14.96 7.55
N THR A 41 -7.18 14.49 6.97
CA THR A 41 -8.52 14.65 7.55
C THR A 41 -8.65 13.88 8.87
N ILE A 42 -8.07 12.67 8.94
CA ILE A 42 -8.02 11.89 10.18
C ILE A 42 -7.16 12.60 11.23
N HIS A 43 -5.95 13.04 10.86
CA HIS A 43 -5.06 13.76 11.77
C HIS A 43 -5.70 15.06 12.31
N ASN A 44 -6.34 15.85 11.44
CA ASN A 44 -7.03 17.08 11.86
C ASN A 44 -8.28 16.79 12.72
N ALA A 45 -8.97 15.66 12.52
CA ALA A 45 -10.06 15.25 13.40
C ALA A 45 -9.57 14.88 14.81
N GLN A 46 -8.36 14.32 14.91
CA GLN A 46 -7.71 14.01 16.19
C GLN A 46 -7.31 15.29 16.95
N SER A 47 -6.62 16.24 16.29
CA SER A 47 -6.14 17.49 16.93
C SER A 47 -7.26 18.40 17.44
N ARG A 48 -8.51 18.15 17.03
CA ARG A 48 -9.72 18.86 17.47
C ARG A 48 -10.49 18.12 18.57
N GLY A 49 -10.09 16.90 18.91
CA GLY A 49 -10.66 16.13 20.00
C GLY A 49 -10.25 16.69 21.36
N VAL A 50 -11.17 16.67 22.33
CA VAL A 50 -10.85 16.91 23.74
C VAL A 50 -10.09 15.69 24.24
N ASP A 51 -8.95 15.91 24.93
CA ASP A 51 -8.10 14.87 25.53
C ASP A 51 -8.95 13.73 26.11
N GLY A 52 -8.88 12.55 25.51
CA GLY A 52 -9.68 11.40 25.89
C GLY A 52 -9.28 10.15 25.12
N GLU A 53 -9.32 9.00 25.81
CA GLU A 53 -9.02 7.66 25.29
C GLU A 53 -10.01 7.17 24.20
N VAL A 54 -11.04 7.98 23.86
CA VAL A 54 -12.14 7.59 22.96
C VAL A 54 -12.12 8.44 21.69
N ARG A 55 -12.09 7.79 20.53
CA ARG A 55 -12.15 8.47 19.22
C ARG A 55 -13.45 9.26 19.06
N SER A 56 -13.34 10.50 18.61
CA SER A 56 -14.52 11.33 18.33
C SER A 56 -15.34 10.75 17.17
N VAL A 57 -16.63 11.09 17.06
CA VAL A 57 -17.47 10.65 15.92
C VAL A 57 -16.88 11.07 14.58
N LEU A 58 -16.28 12.27 14.51
CA LEU A 58 -15.63 12.75 13.31
C LEU A 58 -14.42 11.88 12.94
N GLN A 59 -13.58 11.54 13.93
CA GLN A 59 -12.42 10.68 13.74
C GLN A 59 -12.83 9.26 13.32
N GLU A 60 -13.81 8.66 14.00
CA GLU A 60 -14.37 7.35 13.64
C GLU A 60 -14.84 7.32 12.17
N GLN A 61 -15.58 8.35 11.76
CA GLN A 61 -16.15 8.43 10.40
C GLN A 61 -15.10 8.69 9.31
N THR A 62 -14.12 9.55 9.55
CA THR A 62 -13.06 9.85 8.57
C THR A 62 -12.09 8.69 8.45
N THR A 63 -11.74 8.03 9.55
CA THR A 63 -10.93 6.80 9.52
C THR A 63 -11.66 5.68 8.80
N ALA A 64 -12.96 5.49 9.08
CA ALA A 64 -13.75 4.46 8.41
C ALA A 64 -13.84 4.67 6.88
N LEU A 65 -14.05 5.91 6.42
CA LEU A 65 -14.05 6.23 4.99
C LEU A 65 -12.67 5.99 4.36
N GLY A 66 -11.60 6.45 5.01
CA GLY A 66 -10.23 6.24 4.53
C GLY A 66 -9.88 4.76 4.37
N LEU A 67 -10.19 3.94 5.39
CA LEU A 67 -9.99 2.49 5.33
C LEU A 67 -10.85 1.82 4.26
N ALA A 68 -12.10 2.27 4.07
CA ALA A 68 -12.96 1.74 3.02
C ALA A 68 -12.42 2.06 1.60
N MET A 69 -11.91 3.28 1.38
CA MET A 69 -11.25 3.63 0.12
C MET A 69 -9.96 2.84 -0.09
N PHE A 70 -9.15 2.67 0.97
CA PHE A 70 -7.96 1.82 0.92
C PHE A 70 -8.30 0.36 0.58
N SER A 71 -9.37 -0.19 1.17
CA SER A 71 -9.84 -1.54 0.84
C SER A 71 -10.20 -1.69 -0.64
N LEU A 72 -10.80 -0.67 -1.26
CA LEU A 72 -11.09 -0.68 -2.70
C LEU A 72 -9.81 -0.67 -3.56
N LEU A 73 -8.79 0.09 -3.13
CA LEU A 73 -7.48 0.07 -3.79
C LEU A 73 -6.81 -1.30 -3.70
N VAL A 74 -6.82 -1.88 -2.49
CA VAL A 74 -6.28 -3.22 -2.24
C VAL A 74 -7.01 -4.27 -3.07
N GLN A 75 -8.34 -4.21 -3.15
CA GLN A 75 -9.14 -5.10 -4.01
C GLN A 75 -8.71 -4.99 -5.48
N ARG A 76 -8.59 -3.76 -6.00
CA ARG A 76 -8.18 -3.56 -7.40
C ARG A 76 -6.75 -4.06 -7.66
N CYS A 77 -5.80 -3.80 -6.76
CA CYS A 77 -4.44 -4.33 -6.87
C CYS A 77 -4.44 -5.86 -6.84
N THR A 78 -5.27 -6.47 -6.00
CA THR A 78 -5.40 -7.92 -5.89
C THR A 78 -5.95 -8.54 -7.18
N GLU A 79 -6.96 -7.92 -7.80
CA GLU A 79 -7.49 -8.32 -9.12
C GLU A 79 -6.40 -8.26 -10.18
N LEU A 80 -5.70 -7.13 -10.30
CA LEU A 80 -4.64 -6.93 -11.29
C LEU A 80 -3.47 -7.93 -11.11
N LEU A 81 -3.09 -8.23 -9.87
CA LEU A 81 -2.06 -9.22 -9.59
C LEU A 81 -2.50 -10.65 -9.95
N ARG A 82 -3.75 -11.02 -9.68
CA ARG A 82 -4.30 -12.34 -10.06
C ARG A 82 -4.36 -12.52 -11.58
N ASP A 83 -4.64 -11.44 -12.31
CA ASP A 83 -4.68 -11.43 -13.77
C ASP A 83 -3.27 -11.35 -14.40
N THR A 84 -2.23 -11.08 -13.62
CA THR A 84 -0.84 -11.02 -14.11
C THR A 84 -0.29 -12.45 -14.28
N PRO A 85 0.26 -12.79 -15.46
CA PRO A 85 0.76 -14.14 -15.70
C PRO A 85 1.95 -14.45 -14.79
N ALA A 86 1.88 -15.59 -14.11
CA ALA A 86 3.00 -16.16 -13.38
C ALA A 86 3.96 -16.90 -14.33
N GLU A 87 5.24 -16.95 -13.99
CA GLU A 87 6.20 -17.75 -14.74
C GLU A 87 5.90 -19.24 -14.61
N PRO A 88 5.86 -19.99 -15.72
CA PRO A 88 5.58 -21.41 -15.66
C PRO A 88 6.74 -22.14 -14.97
N ILE A 89 6.42 -22.90 -13.93
CA ILE A 89 7.37 -23.85 -13.32
C ILE A 89 7.55 -25.01 -14.31
N PRO A 90 8.79 -25.37 -14.71
CA PRO A 90 9.04 -26.55 -15.51
C PRO A 90 8.39 -27.79 -14.88
N GLU A 91 7.73 -28.64 -15.66
CA GLU A 91 7.01 -29.81 -15.13
C GLU A 91 7.90 -30.74 -14.30
N GLU A 92 9.22 -30.74 -14.55
CA GLU A 92 10.22 -31.54 -13.84
C GLU A 92 10.50 -31.04 -12.41
N GLU A 93 10.28 -29.75 -12.14
CA GLU A 93 10.53 -29.10 -10.84
C GLU A 93 9.24 -28.83 -10.07
N ARG A 94 8.08 -29.06 -10.69
CA ARG A 94 6.77 -28.69 -10.14
C ARG A 94 6.28 -29.69 -9.11
N GLU A 95 6.22 -29.29 -7.85
CA GLU A 95 5.54 -30.08 -6.82
C GLU A 95 4.00 -29.99 -6.97
N GLU A 96 3.27 -31.01 -6.50
CA GLU A 96 1.80 -31.03 -6.56
C GLU A 96 1.21 -29.84 -5.79
N GLY A 97 0.57 -28.91 -6.51
CA GLY A 97 -0.02 -27.69 -5.95
C GLY A 97 0.89 -26.46 -6.01
N GLU A 98 2.11 -26.59 -6.54
CA GLU A 98 3.01 -25.47 -6.72
C GLU A 98 2.60 -24.63 -7.95
N GLU A 99 2.36 -23.36 -7.71
CA GLU A 99 2.01 -22.36 -8.72
C GLU A 99 3.21 -21.42 -8.94
N GLY A 100 3.41 -21.02 -10.19
CA GLY A 100 4.47 -20.09 -10.55
C GLY A 100 4.42 -18.76 -9.81
N MET A 101 5.59 -18.12 -9.74
CA MET A 101 5.75 -16.78 -9.18
C MET A 101 5.45 -15.70 -10.23
N VAL A 102 4.83 -14.62 -9.80
CA VAL A 102 4.60 -13.41 -10.59
C VAL A 102 5.82 -12.50 -10.44
N ARG A 103 6.45 -12.16 -11.56
CA ARG A 103 7.54 -11.19 -11.60
C ARG A 103 7.01 -9.76 -11.47
N VAL A 104 7.66 -8.94 -10.66
CA VAL A 104 7.42 -7.49 -10.55
C VAL A 104 7.58 -6.79 -11.90
N SER A 105 8.52 -7.22 -12.73
CA SER A 105 8.70 -6.69 -14.09
C SER A 105 7.46 -6.88 -14.98
N ALA A 106 6.63 -7.90 -14.72
CA ALA A 106 5.41 -8.19 -15.45
C ALA A 106 4.19 -7.35 -14.99
N PHE A 107 4.33 -6.53 -13.94
CA PHE A 107 3.21 -5.73 -13.43
C PHE A 107 2.61 -4.80 -14.49
N PRO A 108 1.28 -4.83 -14.69
CA PRO A 108 0.61 -3.92 -15.61
C PRO A 108 0.72 -2.46 -15.13
N LEU A 109 0.63 -1.52 -16.07
CA LEU A 109 0.73 -0.08 -15.77
C LEU A 109 -0.25 0.35 -14.67
N ASP A 110 -1.51 -0.09 -14.77
CA ASP A 110 -2.56 0.22 -13.79
C ASP A 110 -2.13 -0.19 -12.37
N LEU A 111 -1.48 -1.34 -12.19
CA LEU A 111 -1.01 -1.79 -10.88
C LEU A 111 0.11 -0.87 -10.37
N ARG A 112 1.07 -0.54 -11.24
CA ARG A 112 2.20 0.37 -10.92
C ARG A 112 1.75 1.79 -10.59
N GLU A 113 0.57 2.21 -11.05
CA GLU A 113 -0.02 3.50 -10.68
C GLU A 113 -0.67 3.49 -9.29
N LEU A 114 -1.20 2.34 -8.86
CA LEU A 114 -1.89 2.19 -7.58
C LEU A 114 -0.94 1.87 -6.41
N LEU A 115 0.11 1.08 -6.65
CA LEU A 115 1.05 0.62 -5.61
C LEU A 115 1.61 1.73 -4.71
N PRO A 116 2.03 2.92 -5.23
CA PRO A 116 2.52 4.00 -4.38
C PRO A 116 1.49 4.44 -3.33
N SER A 117 0.21 4.50 -3.70
CA SER A 117 -0.87 4.93 -2.80
C SER A 117 -1.21 3.88 -1.76
N VAL A 118 -1.14 2.60 -2.13
CA VAL A 118 -1.30 1.47 -1.20
C VAL A 118 -0.17 1.46 -0.18
N LYS A 119 1.10 1.61 -0.62
CA LYS A 119 2.28 1.70 0.24
C LYS A 119 2.17 2.84 1.25
N VAL A 120 1.86 4.05 0.78
CA VAL A 120 1.76 5.23 1.66
C VAL A 120 0.66 5.05 2.71
N TRP A 121 -0.48 4.45 2.35
CA TRP A 121 -1.52 4.17 3.33
C TRP A 121 -1.08 3.11 4.35
N SER A 122 -0.38 2.04 3.92
CA SER A 122 0.17 1.04 4.86
C SER A 122 1.19 1.64 5.82
N ASP A 123 2.06 2.54 5.34
CA ASP A 123 3.02 3.26 6.18
C ASP A 123 2.32 4.06 7.28
N TRP A 124 1.24 4.76 6.92
CA TRP A 124 0.41 5.47 7.90
C TRP A 124 -0.27 4.52 8.89
N MET A 125 -0.76 3.37 8.44
CA MET A 125 -1.35 2.37 9.33
C MET A 125 -0.32 1.87 10.36
N LEU A 126 0.91 1.56 9.94
CA LEU A 126 1.99 1.15 10.84
C LEU A 126 2.40 2.25 11.83
N GLY A 127 2.42 3.50 11.39
CA GLY A 127 2.77 4.63 12.25
C GLY A 127 1.69 5.01 13.28
N HIS A 128 0.43 4.61 13.05
CA HIS A 128 -0.72 5.06 13.85
C HIS A 128 -1.69 3.92 14.23
N PRO A 129 -1.24 2.84 14.88
CA PRO A 129 -2.07 1.67 15.16
C PRO A 129 -3.33 1.99 15.96
N SER A 130 -3.23 2.90 16.94
CA SER A 130 -4.37 3.30 17.79
C SER A 130 -5.49 4.03 17.04
N GLN A 131 -5.25 4.52 15.83
CA GLN A 131 -6.26 5.23 15.06
C GLN A 131 -7.26 4.29 14.38
N TRP A 132 -6.83 3.08 14.02
CA TRP A 132 -7.63 2.09 13.30
C TRP A 132 -7.80 0.77 14.05
N ASN A 133 -7.03 0.53 15.12
CA ASN A 133 -7.14 -0.65 15.98
C ASN A 133 -7.56 -0.22 17.42
N PRO A 134 -8.76 -0.59 17.89
CA PRO A 134 -9.76 -1.44 17.23
C PRO A 134 -10.43 -0.77 16.02
N PRO A 135 -11.00 -1.55 15.08
CA PRO A 135 -11.66 -1.03 13.88
C PRO A 135 -12.69 0.07 14.19
N PRO A 136 -12.82 1.11 13.34
CA PRO A 136 -13.83 2.12 13.53
C PRO A 136 -15.25 1.56 13.58
N CYS A 137 -16.07 2.08 14.50
CA CYS A 137 -17.46 1.70 14.64
C CYS A 137 -18.31 2.48 13.62
N ARG A 138 -19.30 1.83 12.99
CA ARG A 138 -20.45 2.44 12.25
C ARG A 138 -20.40 2.53 10.73
N ILE A 139 -19.41 1.97 10.04
CA ILE A 139 -19.54 1.71 8.60
C ILE A 139 -19.44 0.21 8.38
N ASP A 140 -20.50 -0.42 7.87
CA ASP A 140 -20.56 -1.86 7.53
C ASP A 140 -19.43 -2.30 6.57
N CYS A 141 -18.70 -1.35 6.00
CA CYS A 141 -17.53 -1.54 5.16
C CYS A 141 -16.26 -1.98 5.92
N SER A 142 -16.16 -1.83 7.26
CA SER A 142 -14.92 -2.14 7.99
C SER A 142 -14.53 -3.62 7.96
N LEU A 143 -15.51 -4.53 7.87
CA LEU A 143 -15.27 -5.97 7.71
C LEU A 143 -14.62 -6.31 6.35
N GLY A 144 -14.85 -5.49 5.33
CA GLY A 144 -14.28 -5.69 3.99
C GLY A 144 -12.77 -5.44 3.95
N VAL A 145 -12.24 -4.57 4.81
CA VAL A 145 -10.84 -4.15 4.81
C VAL A 145 -9.93 -5.32 5.12
N TRP A 146 -10.18 -6.02 6.23
CA TRP A 146 -9.37 -7.16 6.69
C TRP A 146 -9.38 -8.31 5.69
N ARG A 147 -10.55 -8.61 5.12
CA ARG A 147 -10.66 -9.63 4.07
C ARG A 147 -9.86 -9.25 2.83
N SER A 148 -9.93 -7.98 2.42
CA SER A 148 -9.17 -7.49 1.26
C SER A 148 -7.66 -7.58 1.50
N LEU A 149 -7.20 -7.27 2.71
CA LEU A 149 -5.79 -7.41 3.10
C LEU A 149 -5.33 -8.86 3.13
N ALA A 150 -6.15 -9.77 3.66
CA ALA A 150 -5.86 -11.21 3.62
C ALA A 150 -5.79 -11.73 2.17
N ASP A 151 -6.71 -11.30 1.31
CA ASP A 151 -6.70 -11.65 -0.12
C ASP A 151 -5.43 -11.12 -0.81
N LEU A 152 -5.01 -9.88 -0.51
CA LEU A 152 -3.76 -9.31 -1.01
C LEU A 152 -2.54 -10.08 -0.50
N CYS A 153 -2.52 -10.47 0.77
CA CYS A 153 -1.43 -11.25 1.36
C CYS A 153 -1.22 -12.57 0.63
N ASN A 154 -2.30 -13.30 0.35
CA ASN A 154 -2.24 -14.55 -0.38
C ASN A 154 -1.67 -14.37 -1.81
N VAL A 155 -2.04 -13.28 -2.48
CA VAL A 155 -1.56 -13.01 -3.84
C VAL A 155 -0.12 -12.50 -3.84
N LEU A 156 0.26 -11.64 -2.88
CA LEU A 156 1.63 -11.15 -2.74
C LEU A 156 2.61 -12.24 -2.34
N ALA A 157 2.18 -13.28 -1.62
CA ALA A 157 3.01 -14.45 -1.32
C ALA A 157 3.56 -15.11 -2.60
N ARG A 158 2.85 -14.95 -3.73
CA ARG A 158 3.24 -15.46 -5.05
C ARG A 158 4.00 -14.44 -5.91
N VAL A 159 4.38 -13.28 -5.38
CA VAL A 159 5.13 -12.27 -6.12
C VAL A 159 6.62 -12.40 -5.79
N ASP A 160 7.43 -12.59 -6.83
CA ASP A 160 8.88 -12.53 -6.75
C ASP A 160 9.37 -11.07 -6.81
N HIS A 161 9.66 -10.54 -5.62
CA HIS A 161 10.28 -9.23 -5.42
C HIS A 161 11.82 -9.27 -5.39
N GLY A 162 12.45 -10.41 -5.72
CA GLY A 162 13.91 -10.59 -5.78
C GLY A 162 14.55 -10.19 -7.12
N GLU A 163 13.77 -9.77 -8.11
CA GLU A 163 14.29 -9.37 -9.44
C GLU A 163 15.31 -8.23 -9.40
N ALA A 164 15.23 -7.36 -8.39
CA ALA A 164 16.21 -6.32 -8.12
C ALA A 164 16.71 -6.47 -6.67
N PRO A 165 18.03 -6.67 -6.45
CA PRO A 165 18.56 -6.81 -5.11
C PRO A 165 18.39 -5.51 -4.32
N LEU A 166 17.87 -5.62 -3.10
CA LEU A 166 17.65 -4.51 -2.18
C LEU A 166 18.53 -4.70 -0.95
N TYR A 167 19.40 -3.72 -0.66
CA TYR A 167 20.35 -3.79 0.44
C TYR A 167 19.93 -2.88 1.60
N LYS A 168 20.14 -3.34 2.84
CA LYS A 168 19.96 -2.56 4.07
C LYS A 168 21.27 -1.88 4.47
N ALA A 169 21.19 -0.78 5.24
CA ALA A 169 22.36 -0.07 5.74
C ALA A 169 23.28 -0.92 6.63
N ASP A 170 22.71 -1.88 7.37
CA ASP A 170 23.43 -2.67 8.38
C ASP A 170 23.86 -4.07 7.88
N GLY A 171 23.71 -4.35 6.58
CA GLY A 171 24.21 -5.59 6.00
C GLY A 171 25.72 -5.65 6.14
N ASP A 172 26.23 -6.73 6.73
CA ASP A 172 27.65 -7.06 6.79
C ASP A 172 28.22 -6.84 5.38
N GLY A 173 29.03 -5.79 5.23
CA GLY A 173 29.53 -5.32 3.95
C GLY A 173 30.31 -6.46 3.33
N GLY A 174 29.63 -7.26 2.50
CA GLY A 174 30.28 -8.25 1.67
C GLY A 174 31.38 -7.53 0.91
N GLU A 175 32.53 -8.19 0.80
CA GLU A 175 33.80 -7.73 0.26
C GLU A 175 33.76 -7.36 -1.25
N GLY A 176 32.64 -6.82 -1.74
CA GLY A 176 32.43 -6.36 -3.11
C GLY A 176 32.57 -4.85 -3.20
N ASP A 177 33.42 -4.41 -4.14
CA ASP A 177 33.68 -3.02 -4.55
C ASP A 177 32.47 -2.39 -5.30
N GLU A 178 31.24 -2.81 -4.97
CA GLU A 178 30.03 -2.45 -5.70
C GLU A 178 29.46 -1.13 -5.18
N GLU A 179 29.46 -0.12 -6.04
CA GLU A 179 28.95 1.22 -5.73
C GLU A 179 27.42 1.17 -5.59
N LEU A 180 26.94 1.22 -4.34
CA LEU A 180 25.53 1.27 -4.01
C LEU A 180 24.98 2.70 -4.00
N ARG A 181 23.74 2.88 -4.47
CA ARG A 181 23.01 4.16 -4.38
C ARG A 181 21.75 4.02 -3.54
N LEU A 182 21.36 5.11 -2.87
CA LEU A 182 20.12 5.17 -2.11
C LEU A 182 18.90 5.14 -3.04
N LEU A 183 17.99 4.20 -2.82
CA LEU A 183 16.72 4.09 -3.53
C LEU A 183 15.63 4.91 -2.81
N LEU A 184 15.31 6.07 -3.38
CA LEU A 184 14.22 6.94 -2.95
C LEU A 184 12.98 6.72 -3.82
N LEU A 185 11.88 6.31 -3.20
CA LEU A 185 10.60 6.21 -3.89
C LEU A 185 10.02 7.61 -4.15
N GLU A 186 9.34 7.78 -5.28
CA GLU A 186 8.80 9.09 -5.67
C GLU A 186 7.76 9.60 -4.69
N GLU A 187 6.92 8.70 -4.17
CA GLU A 187 5.88 8.99 -3.18
C GLU A 187 6.46 9.46 -1.84
N ASP A 188 7.58 8.86 -1.40
CA ASP A 188 8.26 9.24 -0.16
C ASP A 188 8.86 10.64 -0.31
N ARG A 189 9.45 10.93 -1.48
CA ARG A 189 9.96 12.27 -1.81
C ARG A 189 8.83 13.30 -1.89
N LEU A 190 7.71 12.95 -2.50
CA LEU A 190 6.56 13.84 -2.66
C LEU A 190 5.94 14.23 -1.31
N LEU A 191 5.92 13.28 -0.36
CA LEU A 191 5.30 13.45 0.95
C LEU A 191 6.32 13.74 2.06
N ALA A 192 7.56 14.07 1.70
CA ALA A 192 8.59 14.47 2.65
C ALA A 192 8.11 15.68 3.48
N GLY A 193 8.15 15.53 4.80
CA GLY A 193 7.67 16.55 5.75
C GLY A 193 6.16 16.53 6.02
N PHE A 194 5.40 15.61 5.41
CA PHE A 194 3.99 15.43 5.73
C PHE A 194 3.83 14.80 7.13
N VAL A 195 3.41 15.61 8.10
CA VAL A 195 3.37 15.26 9.54
C VAL A 195 2.73 13.89 9.83
N PRO A 196 1.59 13.50 9.21
CA PRO A 196 1.00 12.19 9.46
C PRO A 196 1.88 10.98 9.11
N LEU A 197 2.92 11.13 8.28
CA LEU A 197 3.82 10.04 7.90
C LEU A 197 5.14 10.03 8.68
N LEU A 198 5.39 11.01 9.56
CA LEU A 198 6.66 11.07 10.32
C LEU A 198 6.83 9.90 11.31
N ALA A 199 5.74 9.24 11.70
CA ALA A 199 5.76 8.07 12.57
C ALA A 199 5.92 6.74 11.81
N ALA A 200 5.87 6.76 10.47
CA ALA A 200 6.02 5.56 9.67
C ALA A 200 7.47 5.03 9.72
N PRO A 201 7.69 3.72 9.62
CA PRO A 201 9.04 3.17 9.47
C PRO A 201 9.75 3.74 8.24
N GLN A 202 10.96 4.28 8.43
CA GLN A 202 11.78 4.83 7.36
C GLN A 202 13.12 4.09 7.33
N GLU A 203 13.15 2.89 6.76
CA GLU A 203 14.39 2.13 6.57
C GLU A 203 15.08 2.56 5.27
N PRO A 204 16.37 2.98 5.31
CA PRO A 204 17.13 3.25 4.10
C PRO A 204 17.29 1.96 3.30
N CYS A 205 17.13 2.07 1.98
CA CYS A 205 17.25 0.96 1.05
C CYS A 205 18.22 1.36 -0.06
N TYR A 206 19.15 0.48 -0.37
CA TYR A 206 20.17 0.71 -1.39
C TYR A 206 20.02 -0.29 -2.52
N VAL A 207 20.47 0.10 -3.70
CA VAL A 207 20.45 -0.70 -4.93
C VAL A 207 21.75 -0.46 -5.69
N ASP A 208 22.07 -1.37 -6.60
CA ASP A 208 23.22 -1.20 -7.49
C ASP A 208 23.06 0.04 -8.39
N CYS A 209 24.17 0.73 -8.66
CA CYS A 209 24.18 1.89 -9.54
C CYS A 209 23.78 1.55 -10.99
N THR A 210 24.08 0.34 -11.44
CA THR A 210 23.80 -0.14 -12.80
C THR A 210 22.42 -0.79 -12.96
N GLY A 211 21.72 -1.07 -11.86
CA GLY A 211 20.41 -1.74 -11.86
C GLY A 211 19.26 -0.89 -12.37
N ASP A 212 18.16 -1.55 -12.77
CA ASP A 212 16.91 -0.90 -13.17
C ASP A 212 16.21 -0.28 -11.93
N THR A 213 16.19 1.05 -11.86
CA THR A 213 15.57 1.79 -10.75
C THR A 213 14.06 1.62 -10.67
N VAL A 214 13.39 1.39 -11.80
CA VAL A 214 11.94 1.28 -11.86
C VAL A 214 11.51 -0.06 -11.27
N ILE A 215 12.16 -1.14 -11.69
CA ILE A 215 11.91 -2.47 -11.12
C ILE A 215 12.29 -2.47 -9.64
N ALA A 216 13.45 -1.91 -9.27
CA ALA A 216 13.85 -1.85 -7.87
C ALA A 216 12.87 -1.05 -6.99
N ALA A 217 12.30 0.04 -7.51
CA ALA A 217 11.25 0.78 -6.81
C ALA A 217 9.99 -0.07 -6.59
N ASP A 218 9.55 -0.81 -7.60
CA ASP A 218 8.39 -1.70 -7.47
C ASP A 218 8.68 -2.90 -6.55
N CYS A 219 9.88 -3.49 -6.61
CA CYS A 219 10.33 -4.50 -5.65
C CYS A 219 10.29 -3.97 -4.22
N LYS A 220 10.82 -2.76 -3.98
CA LYS A 220 10.78 -2.13 -2.66
C LYS A 220 9.34 -1.91 -2.19
N ARG A 221 8.42 -1.48 -3.06
CA ARG A 221 6.99 -1.35 -2.71
C ARG A 221 6.40 -2.69 -2.29
N VAL A 222 6.67 -3.78 -3.04
CA VAL A 222 6.19 -5.12 -2.69
C VAL A 222 6.78 -5.60 -1.36
N THR A 223 8.08 -5.39 -1.12
CA THR A 223 8.74 -5.75 0.15
C THR A 223 8.11 -5.02 1.33
N VAL A 224 7.86 -3.71 1.22
CA VAL A 224 7.19 -2.92 2.25
C VAL A 224 5.77 -3.42 2.50
N LEU A 225 5.01 -3.75 1.44
CA LEU A 225 3.65 -4.27 1.59
C LEU A 225 3.60 -5.66 2.22
N LYS A 226 4.55 -6.55 1.91
CA LYS A 226 4.68 -7.86 2.58
C LYS A 226 4.98 -7.67 4.07
N TYR A 227 5.96 -6.85 4.40
CA TYR A 227 6.28 -6.52 5.80
C TYR A 227 5.08 -5.94 6.56
N PHE A 228 4.34 -5.03 5.93
CA PHE A 228 3.12 -4.48 6.50
C PHE A 228 2.10 -5.57 6.84
N LEU A 229 1.85 -6.50 5.90
CA LEU A 229 0.88 -7.58 6.09
C LEU A 229 1.33 -8.60 7.15
N GLU A 230 2.63 -8.81 7.32
CA GLU A 230 3.20 -9.62 8.40
C GLU A 230 3.07 -8.96 9.79
N ALA A 231 3.00 -7.62 9.83
CA ALA A 231 2.92 -6.85 11.07
C ALA A 231 1.48 -6.62 11.58
N LEU A 232 0.46 -6.92 10.78
CA LEU A 232 -0.96 -6.80 11.14
C LEU A 232 -1.47 -8.00 11.95
#